data_AF-A0A6M2CK94-F1
#
_entry.id   AF-A0A6M2CK94-F1
#
_cell.length_a   1.000
_cell.length_b   1.000
_cell.length_c   1.000
_cell.angle_alpha   90.00
_cell.angle_beta   90.00
_cell.angle_gamma   90.00
#
_symmetry.space_group_name_H-M   'P 1'
#
loop_
_entity.id
_entity.type
_entity.pdbx_description
1 polymer ?
#
loop_
_entity_poly.entity_id
_entity_poly.type
_entity_poly.pdbx_seq_one_letter_code
_entity_poly.pdbx_strand_id
1 'polypeptide(L)'
;EEKFPEPRLLPRDPAQRAKVRAIAEIIASGIQPLQNLNVLLRLDESKRTEWAVNFITKGFKALEATVSKTAGKYCVGDEVTIADACLVPQVYNANRFKIDMSQFPTLSRVSTALESLPAFKAAHPSCQPDTPPELREAN
;
A
#
# COMPACT_ATOMS: atom_id res chain seq x y z
N GLU A 1 17.51 -6.81 -0.98
CA GLU A 1 18.27 -5.61 -0.58
C GLU A 1 19.64 -5.99 -0.01
N GLU A 2 19.74 -6.76 1.07
CA GLU A 2 21.05 -7.18 1.63
C GLU A 2 21.60 -8.45 0.97
N LYS A 3 20.80 -9.53 0.92
CA LYS A 3 21.21 -10.81 0.32
C LYS A 3 21.14 -10.82 -1.22
N PHE A 4 20.15 -10.11 -1.76
CA PHE A 4 19.93 -9.93 -3.20
C PHE A 4 19.83 -8.43 -3.48
N PRO A 5 20.95 -7.77 -3.87
CA PRO A 5 21.00 -6.31 -3.99
C PRO A 5 20.23 -5.75 -5.19
N GLU A 6 20.03 -6.54 -6.24
CA GLU A 6 19.34 -6.10 -7.46
C GLU A 6 18.10 -6.97 -7.74
N PRO A 7 16.97 -6.39 -8.21
CA PRO A 7 16.74 -4.94 -8.30
C PRO A 7 16.66 -4.30 -6.90
N ARG A 8 17.14 -3.06 -6.77
CA ARG A 8 17.12 -2.36 -5.49
C ARG A 8 15.70 -1.97 -5.09
N LEU A 9 15.38 -2.20 -3.83
CA LEU A 9 14.15 -1.70 -3.19
C LEU A 9 14.40 -0.51 -2.26
N LEU A 10 15.66 -0.11 -2.14
CA LEU A 10 16.07 1.07 -1.39
C LEU A 10 17.11 1.85 -2.20
N PRO A 11 17.03 3.18 -2.22
CA PRO A 11 18.00 4.02 -2.91
C PRO A 11 19.37 3.94 -2.23
N ARG A 12 20.41 4.43 -2.93
CA ARG A 12 21.77 4.53 -2.37
C ARG A 12 21.90 5.64 -1.34
N ASP A 13 21.28 6.79 -1.60
CA ASP A 13 21.36 7.96 -0.73
C ASP A 13 20.68 7.68 0.64
N PRO A 14 21.40 7.81 1.77
CA PRO A 14 20.85 7.58 3.10
C PRO A 14 19.62 8.42 3.42
N ALA A 15 19.56 9.68 2.96
CA ALA A 15 18.40 10.53 3.23
C ALA A 15 17.16 10.05 2.47
N GLN A 16 17.30 9.63 1.21
CA GLN A 16 16.21 8.98 0.47
C GLN A 16 15.82 7.63 1.10
N ARG A 17 16.79 6.84 1.60
CA ARG A 17 16.50 5.58 2.32
C ARG A 17 15.64 5.82 3.56
N ALA A 18 15.88 6.90 4.29
CA ALA A 18 15.09 7.27 5.45
C ALA A 18 13.64 7.62 5.06
N LYS A 19 13.44 8.37 3.96
CA LYS A 19 12.10 8.70 3.44
C LYS A 19 11.33 7.46 3.02
N VAL A 20 11.97 6.56 2.28
CA VAL A 20 11.35 5.30 1.86
C VAL A 20 10.91 4.47 3.08
N ARG A 21 11.77 4.32 4.08
CA ARG A 21 11.42 3.61 5.32
C ARG A 21 10.30 4.29 6.08
N ALA A 22 10.32 5.62 6.21
CA ALA A 22 9.26 6.36 6.89
C ALA A 22 7.89 6.12 6.25
N ILE A 23 7.81 6.15 4.91
CA ILE A 23 6.57 5.87 4.17
C ILE A 23 6.12 4.42 4.38
N ALA A 24 7.04 3.45 4.27
CA ALA A 24 6.74 2.05 4.53
C ALA A 24 6.22 1.83 5.97
N GLU A 25 6.82 2.47 6.97
CA GLU A 25 6.42 2.36 8.38
C GLU A 25 5.09 3.04 8.70
N ILE A 26 4.75 4.16 8.05
CA ILE A 26 3.41 4.74 8.15
C ILE A 26 2.36 3.67 7.80
N ILE A 27 2.60 2.88 6.75
CA ILE A 27 1.70 1.83 6.31
C ILE A 27 1.78 0.60 7.24
N ALA A 28 2.97 0.00 7.34
CA ALA A 28 3.19 -1.30 7.97
C ALA A 28 2.99 -1.29 9.49
N SER A 29 3.26 -0.14 10.13
CA SER A 29 3.13 0.02 11.58
C SER A 29 1.96 0.92 11.95
N GLY A 30 1.73 2.00 11.19
CA GLY A 30 0.73 3.02 11.52
C GLY A 30 -0.69 2.76 11.01
N ILE A 31 -0.86 1.90 10.00
CA ILE A 31 -2.18 1.64 9.38
C ILE A 31 -2.55 0.17 9.47
N GLN A 32 -1.74 -0.71 8.86
CA GLN A 32 -2.08 -2.11 8.64
C GLN A 32 -2.43 -2.86 9.93
N PRO A 33 -1.67 -2.71 11.05
CA PRO A 33 -1.96 -3.48 12.26
C PRO A 33 -3.32 -3.16 12.86
N LEU A 34 -3.82 -1.93 12.67
CA LEU A 34 -5.08 -1.45 13.24
C LEU A 34 -6.30 -1.98 12.48
N GLN A 35 -6.15 -2.32 11.20
CA GLN A 35 -7.19 -2.90 10.35
C GLN A 35 -7.01 -4.40 10.10
N ASN A 36 -5.97 -5.01 10.68
CA ASN A 36 -5.74 -6.45 10.58
C ASN A 36 -6.95 -7.27 11.05
N LEU A 37 -7.23 -8.38 10.36
CA LEU A 37 -8.37 -9.24 10.68
C LEU A 37 -8.42 -9.66 12.16
N ASN A 38 -7.29 -10.03 12.77
CA ASN A 38 -7.25 -10.43 14.18
C ASN A 38 -7.61 -9.29 15.13
N VAL A 39 -7.33 -8.05 14.76
CA VAL A 39 -7.74 -6.86 15.53
C VAL A 39 -9.22 -6.59 15.31
N LEU A 40 -9.70 -6.64 14.07
CA LEU A 40 -11.11 -6.44 13.75
C LEU A 40 -12.02 -7.49 14.41
N LEU A 41 -11.61 -8.76 14.47
CA LEU A 41 -12.38 -9.83 15.09
C LEU A 41 -12.58 -9.64 16.60
N ARG A 42 -11.77 -8.79 17.27
CA ARG A 42 -11.96 -8.42 18.68
C ARG A 42 -13.05 -7.36 18.88
N LEU A 43 -13.50 -6.73 17.81
CA LEU A 43 -14.58 -5.75 17.83
C LEU A 43 -15.93 -6.41 17.52
N ASP A 44 -16.99 -5.78 17.99
CA ASP A 44 -18.35 -6.04 17.53
C ASP A 44 -18.41 -5.97 16.00
N GLU A 45 -19.07 -6.93 15.37
CA GLU A 45 -19.13 -7.03 13.91
C GLU A 45 -19.61 -5.74 13.23
N SER A 46 -20.61 -5.09 13.83
CA SER A 46 -21.18 -3.83 13.34
C SER A 46 -20.20 -2.65 13.35
N LYS A 47 -19.10 -2.71 14.12
CA LYS A 47 -18.11 -1.63 14.26
C LYS A 47 -16.85 -1.83 13.43
N ARG A 48 -16.62 -3.04 12.90
CA ARG A 48 -15.35 -3.40 12.22
C ARG A 48 -15.08 -2.53 11.00
N THR A 49 -16.09 -2.31 10.17
CA THR A 49 -15.96 -1.49 8.96
C THR A 49 -15.66 -0.04 9.30
N GLU A 50 -16.41 0.56 10.23
CA GLU A 50 -16.19 1.93 10.68
C GLU A 50 -14.78 2.11 11.24
N TRP A 51 -14.33 1.17 12.07
CA TRP A 51 -12.98 1.16 12.63
C TRP A 51 -11.91 1.14 11.54
N ALA A 52 -12.00 0.21 10.59
CA ALA A 52 -11.04 0.10 9.49
C ALA A 52 -11.02 1.38 8.63
N VAL A 53 -12.20 1.89 8.25
CA VAL A 53 -12.34 3.13 7.46
C VAL A 53 -11.69 4.31 8.18
N ASN A 54 -11.93 4.47 9.48
CA ASN A 54 -11.34 5.55 10.27
C ASN A 54 -9.80 5.51 10.27
N PHE A 55 -9.21 4.35 10.59
CA PHE A 55 -7.75 4.24 10.70
C PHE A 55 -7.06 4.30 9.33
N ILE A 56 -7.64 3.70 8.29
CA ILE A 56 -7.09 3.81 6.93
C ILE A 56 -7.18 5.26 6.44
N THR A 57 -8.33 5.91 6.58
CA THR A 57 -8.53 7.31 6.14
C THR A 57 -7.58 8.26 6.86
N LYS A 58 -7.42 8.12 8.19
CA LYS A 58 -6.47 8.92 8.98
C LYS A 58 -5.02 8.69 8.51
N GLY A 59 -4.63 7.45 8.31
CA GLY A 59 -3.32 7.08 7.81
C GLY A 59 -3.05 7.63 6.40
N PHE A 60 -4.03 7.53 5.51
CA PHE A 60 -3.92 8.00 4.12
C PHE A 60 -3.80 9.51 4.03
N LYS A 61 -4.43 10.28 4.93
CA LYS A 61 -4.18 11.72 5.03
C LYS A 61 -2.71 12.05 5.35
N ALA A 62 -2.11 11.34 6.30
CA ALA A 62 -0.69 11.52 6.64
C ALA A 62 0.23 11.04 5.51
N LEU A 63 -0.13 9.92 4.87
CA LEU A 63 0.62 9.31 3.79
C LEU A 63 0.60 10.18 2.52
N GLU A 64 -0.56 10.68 2.09
CA GLU A 64 -0.72 11.62 0.96
C GLU A 64 0.10 12.90 1.20
N ALA A 65 0.03 13.49 2.41
CA ALA A 65 0.81 14.68 2.75
C ALA A 65 2.33 14.45 2.75
N THR A 66 2.77 13.20 2.96
CA THR A 66 4.18 12.81 2.93
C THR A 66 4.64 12.49 1.50
N VAL A 67 3.90 11.62 0.82
CA VAL A 67 4.21 11.12 -0.53
C VAL A 67 4.12 12.23 -1.57
N SER A 68 3.19 13.19 -1.45
CA SER A 68 3.11 14.36 -2.35
C SER A 68 4.39 15.20 -2.38
N LYS A 69 5.26 15.11 -1.36
CA LYS A 69 6.53 15.83 -1.28
C LYS A 69 7.72 15.02 -1.80
N THR A 70 7.57 13.72 -1.99
CA THR A 70 8.66 12.80 -2.35
C THR A 70 8.45 12.10 -3.68
N ALA A 71 7.20 12.00 -4.13
CA ALA A 71 6.84 11.23 -5.30
C ALA A 71 7.35 11.86 -6.59
N GLY A 72 8.01 11.05 -7.41
CA GLY A 72 8.13 11.26 -8.84
C GLY A 72 7.09 10.38 -9.54
N LYS A 73 7.56 9.43 -10.35
CA LYS A 73 6.73 8.35 -10.90
C LYS A 73 6.15 7.44 -9.81
N TYR A 74 6.91 7.17 -8.75
CA TYR A 74 6.55 6.28 -7.64
C TYR A 74 6.57 7.01 -6.28
N CYS A 75 6.46 6.31 -5.14
CA CYS A 75 6.40 6.94 -3.81
C CYS A 75 7.59 7.85 -3.50
N VAL A 76 8.78 7.48 -3.97
CA VAL A 76 10.02 8.26 -3.79
C VAL A 76 10.79 8.29 -5.11
N GLY A 77 10.72 9.42 -5.82
CA GLY A 77 11.34 9.55 -7.14
C GLY A 77 10.75 8.61 -8.19
N ASP A 78 11.59 8.09 -9.07
CA ASP A 78 11.17 7.39 -10.30
C ASP A 78 11.50 5.90 -10.34
N GLU A 79 12.10 5.35 -9.27
CA GLU A 79 12.39 3.92 -9.12
C GLU A 79 11.46 3.27 -8.08
N VAL A 80 11.12 2.00 -8.29
CA VAL A 80 10.28 1.24 -7.34
C VAL A 80 11.07 0.95 -6.07
N THR A 81 10.45 1.15 -4.92
CA THR A 81 11.04 0.96 -3.59
C THR A 81 10.15 0.10 -2.69
N ILE A 82 10.61 -0.21 -1.48
CA ILE A 82 9.77 -0.90 -0.48
C ILE A 82 8.53 -0.07 -0.06
N ALA A 83 8.57 1.25 -0.18
CA ALA A 83 7.39 2.09 0.07
C ALA A 83 6.25 1.74 -0.89
N ASP A 84 6.58 1.49 -2.15
CA ASP A 84 5.63 1.11 -3.21
C ASP A 84 5.07 -0.31 -2.98
N ALA A 85 5.95 -1.23 -2.57
CA ALA A 85 5.55 -2.59 -2.19
C ALA A 85 4.58 -2.61 -1.00
N CYS A 86 4.67 -1.63 -0.09
CA CYS A 86 3.71 -1.44 0.99
C CYS A 86 2.43 -0.70 0.54
N LEU A 87 2.56 0.26 -0.39
CA LEU A 87 1.44 1.11 -0.81
C LEU A 87 0.35 0.31 -1.52
N VAL A 88 0.70 -0.48 -2.54
CA VAL A 88 -0.30 -1.16 -3.40
C VAL A 88 -1.24 -2.07 -2.60
N PRO A 89 -0.75 -2.98 -1.73
CA PRO A 89 -1.64 -3.80 -0.89
C PRO A 89 -2.51 -2.97 0.06
N GLN A 90 -2.01 -1.82 0.53
CA GLN A 90 -2.78 -0.97 1.42
C GLN A 90 -3.86 -0.16 0.67
N VAL A 91 -3.62 0.24 -0.58
CA VAL A 91 -4.65 0.81 -1.47
C VAL A 91 -5.71 -0.24 -1.81
N TYR A 92 -5.31 -1.49 -2.08
CA TYR A 92 -6.26 -2.61 -2.24
C TYR A 92 -7.18 -2.75 -1.01
N ASN A 93 -6.63 -2.68 0.21
CA ASN A 93 -7.46 -2.69 1.43
C ASN A 93 -8.41 -1.49 1.50
N ALA A 94 -7.95 -0.28 1.15
CA ALA A 94 -8.80 0.91 1.13
C ALA A 94 -10.00 0.73 0.17
N ASN A 95 -9.74 0.19 -1.02
CA ASN A 95 -10.78 -0.14 -2.01
C ASN A 95 -11.76 -1.19 -1.48
N ARG A 96 -11.26 -2.26 -0.82
CA ARG A 96 -12.10 -3.29 -0.20
C ARG A 96 -13.04 -2.72 0.88
N PHE A 97 -12.58 -1.72 1.63
CA PHE A 97 -13.39 -0.98 2.60
C PHE A 97 -14.19 0.18 2.00
N LYS A 98 -14.22 0.31 0.66
CA LYS A 98 -14.98 1.33 -0.08
C LYS A 98 -14.63 2.77 0.29
N ILE A 99 -13.36 3.02 0.62
CA ILE A 99 -12.87 4.37 0.88
C ILE A 99 -12.75 5.12 -0.45
N ASP A 100 -13.26 6.35 -0.50
CA ASP A 100 -13.13 7.21 -1.68
C ASP A 100 -11.68 7.69 -1.85
N MET A 101 -10.98 7.05 -2.78
CA MET A 101 -9.59 7.33 -3.12
C MET A 101 -9.37 8.65 -3.87
N SER A 102 -10.42 9.32 -4.36
CA SER A 102 -10.29 10.64 -5.00
C SER A 102 -9.76 11.71 -4.03
N GLN A 103 -9.91 11.49 -2.72
CA GLN A 103 -9.33 12.32 -1.65
C GLN A 103 -7.80 12.21 -1.55
N PHE A 104 -7.19 11.19 -2.19
CA PHE A 104 -5.76 10.90 -2.14
C PHE A 104 -5.18 10.80 -3.57
N PRO A 105 -5.11 11.93 -4.31
CA PRO A 105 -4.78 11.92 -5.73
C PRO A 105 -3.34 11.44 -6.01
N THR A 106 -2.38 11.73 -5.14
CA THR A 106 -0.99 11.26 -5.31
C THR A 106 -0.91 9.76 -5.10
N LEU A 107 -1.50 9.25 -4.03
CA LEU A 107 -1.50 7.80 -3.75
C LEU A 107 -2.21 7.02 -4.87
N SER A 108 -3.34 7.54 -5.34
CA SER A 108 -4.09 6.94 -6.46
C SER A 108 -3.23 6.87 -7.73
N ARG A 109 -2.60 7.98 -8.12
CA ARG A 109 -1.72 8.04 -9.30
C ARG A 109 -0.56 7.04 -9.20
N VAL A 110 0.09 6.98 -8.04
CA VAL A 110 1.23 6.08 -7.82
C VAL A 110 0.77 4.62 -7.84
N SER A 111 -0.34 4.27 -7.18
CA SER A 111 -0.88 2.90 -7.19
C SER A 111 -1.20 2.44 -8.61
N THR A 112 -1.91 3.26 -9.40
CA THR A 112 -2.21 2.95 -10.81
C THR A 112 -0.95 2.72 -11.64
N ALA A 113 0.09 3.55 -11.44
CA ALA A 113 1.36 3.38 -12.15
C ALA A 113 2.06 2.06 -11.77
N LEU A 114 2.02 1.68 -10.48
CA LEU A 114 2.62 0.43 -9.98
C LEU A 114 1.84 -0.81 -10.44
N GLU A 115 0.51 -0.78 -10.35
CA GLU A 115 -0.38 -1.87 -10.79
C GLU A 115 -0.27 -2.16 -12.30
N SER A 116 0.24 -1.22 -13.09
CA SER A 116 0.54 -1.46 -14.51
C SER A 116 1.76 -2.38 -14.73
N LEU A 117 2.66 -2.49 -13.74
CA LEU A 117 3.91 -3.22 -13.86
C LEU A 117 3.69 -4.74 -13.75
N PRO A 118 4.41 -5.56 -14.54
CA PRO A 118 4.26 -7.02 -14.51
C PRO A 118 4.40 -7.65 -13.12
N ALA A 119 5.33 -7.14 -12.30
CA ALA A 119 5.57 -7.66 -10.95
C ALA A 119 4.36 -7.48 -10.03
N PHE A 120 3.65 -6.35 -10.10
CA PHE A 120 2.47 -6.09 -9.28
C PHE A 120 1.23 -6.82 -9.81
N LYS A 121 1.10 -6.97 -11.14
CA LYS A 121 0.04 -7.81 -11.74
C LYS A 121 0.16 -9.27 -11.30
N ALA A 122 1.36 -9.84 -11.42
CA ALA A 122 1.61 -11.22 -10.99
C ALA A 122 1.40 -11.42 -9.48
N ALA A 123 1.65 -10.38 -8.67
CA ALA A 123 1.45 -10.40 -7.22
C ALA A 123 0.01 -10.04 -6.80
N HIS A 124 -0.90 -9.75 -7.74
CA HIS A 124 -2.26 -9.34 -7.41
C HIS A 124 -3.03 -10.50 -6.71
N PRO A 125 -3.89 -10.21 -5.71
CA PRO A 125 -4.63 -11.25 -4.98
C PRO A 125 -5.53 -12.13 -5.83
N SER A 126 -5.94 -11.70 -7.03
CA SER A 126 -6.75 -12.49 -7.97
C SER A 126 -5.93 -13.52 -8.78
N CYS A 127 -4.60 -13.41 -8.75
CA CYS A 127 -3.66 -14.20 -9.55
C CYS A 127 -2.88 -15.23 -8.71
N GLN A 128 -3.32 -15.51 -7.49
CA GLN A 128 -2.62 -16.44 -6.59
C GLN A 128 -3.21 -17.86 -6.66
N PRO A 129 -2.42 -18.91 -6.36
CA PRO A 129 -2.89 -20.29 -6.42
C PRO A 129 -4.10 -20.56 -5.50
N ASP A 130 -4.15 -19.87 -4.37
CA ASP A 130 -5.19 -19.98 -3.34
C ASP A 130 -6.37 -19.02 -3.54
N THR A 131 -6.36 -18.17 -4.58
CA THR A 131 -7.49 -17.31 -4.90
C THR A 131 -8.74 -18.17 -5.13
N PRO A 132 -9.85 -17.93 -4.40
CA PRO A 132 -11.12 -18.61 -4.64
C PRO A 132 -11.56 -18.44 -6.10
N PRO A 133 -12.13 -19.48 -6.75
CA PRO A 133 -12.47 -19.44 -8.17
C PRO A 133 -13.31 -18.22 -8.59
N GLU A 134 -14.21 -17.76 -7.73
CA GLU A 134 -15.09 -16.61 -7.95
C GLU A 134 -14.38 -15.24 -7.88
N LEU A 135 -13.16 -15.20 -7.34
CA LEU A 135 -12.33 -13.99 -7.22
C LEU A 135 -11.15 -13.97 -8.19
N ARG A 136 -10.97 -15.02 -9.01
CA ARG A 136 -9.91 -15.07 -10.02
C ARG A 136 -10.26 -14.11 -11.16
N GLU A 137 -9.27 -13.35 -11.62
CA GLU A 137 -9.43 -12.64 -12.88
C GLU A 137 -9.60 -13.65 -14.01
N ALA A 138 -10.49 -13.35 -14.95
CA ALA A 138 -10.58 -14.14 -16.18
C ALA A 138 -9.25 -13.96 -16.92
N ASN A 139 -8.49 -15.05 -17.05
CA ASN A 139 -7.28 -15.10 -17.88
C ASN A 139 -7.59 -14.70 -19.33
#